data_AF-F0G7G1-F1
#
_entry.id   AF-F0G7G1-F1
#
_cell.length_a   1.000
_cell.length_b   1.000
_cell.length_c   1.000
_cell.angle_alpha   90.00
_cell.angle_beta   90.00
_cell.angle_gamma   90.00
#
_symmetry.space_group_name_H-M   'P 1'
#
loop_
_entity.id
_entity.type
_entity.pdbx_description
1 polymer ?
#
loop_
_entity_poly.entity_id
_entity_poly.type
_entity_poly.pdbx_seq_one_letter_code
_entity_poly.pdbx_strand_id
1 'polypeptide(L)' 'MRSGRIAQAADLVAHCRAQLADYKAPRSVDFVAELPKNASGKIARKLVREPYWRGVTRRVN' A
#
# COMPACT_ATOMS: atom_id res chain seq x y z
N MET A 1 16.84 -4.51 8.69
CA MET A 1 16.17 -3.40 9.40
C MET A 1 16.34 -3.63 10.89
N ARG A 2 16.75 -2.63 11.68
CA ARG A 2 16.96 -2.78 13.13
C ARG A 2 15.60 -2.80 13.83
N SER A 3 15.39 -3.75 14.74
CA SER A 3 14.18 -3.87 15.55
C SER A 3 13.95 -2.60 16.39
N GLY A 4 12.73 -2.04 16.34
CA GLY A 4 12.28 -0.96 17.23
C GLY A 4 12.02 0.42 16.60
N ARG A 5 12.17 0.61 15.29
CA ARG A 5 11.85 1.90 14.64
C ARG A 5 10.45 1.88 14.03
N ILE A 6 9.62 2.86 14.38
CA ILE A 6 8.36 3.14 13.67
C ILE A 6 8.74 3.58 12.26
N ALA A 7 8.35 2.80 11.25
CA ALA A 7 8.62 3.15 9.86
C ALA A 7 7.69 4.27 9.42
N GLN A 8 8.26 5.34 8.86
CA GLN A 8 7.46 6.36 8.19
C GLN A 8 7.20 5.96 6.73
N ALA A 9 6.07 6.40 6.17
CA ALA A 9 5.74 6.13 4.77
C ALA A 9 6.86 6.60 3.82
N ALA A 10 7.45 7.77 4.09
CA ALA A 10 8.55 8.31 3.30
C ALA A 10 9.80 7.42 3.31
N ASP A 11 10.15 6.83 4.46
CA ASP A 11 11.29 5.91 4.58
C ASP A 11 11.09 4.67 3.71
N LEU A 12 9.87 4.12 3.67
CA LEU A 12 9.53 2.95 2.87
C LEU A 12 9.59 3.26 1.37
N VAL A 13 9.05 4.42 0.95
CA VAL A 13 9.13 4.87 -0.44
C VAL A 13 10.58 5.09 -0.85
N ALA A 14 11.39 5.76 -0.03
CA ALA A 14 12.80 6.01 -0.29
C ALA A 14 13.58 4.69 -0.40
N HIS A 15 13.31 3.75 0.50
CA HIS A 15 13.91 2.41 0.46
C HIS A 15 13.58 1.66 -0.84
N CYS A 16 12.34 1.73 -1.31
CA CYS A 16 11.93 1.13 -2.58
C CYS A 16 12.60 1.82 -3.78
N ARG A 17 12.65 3.16 -3.81
CA ARG A 17 13.31 3.92 -4.90
C ARG A 17 14.81 3.65 -5.00
N ALA A 18 15.48 3.39 -3.88
CA ALA A 18 16.90 3.06 -3.89
C ALA A 18 17.21 1.68 -4.50
N GLN A 19 16.22 0.79 -4.62
CA GLN A 19 16.42 -0.62 -5.04
C GLN A 19 15.61 -1.02 -6.28
N LEU A 20 14.57 -0.28 -6.62
CA LEU A 20 13.68 -0.55 -7.74
C LEU A 20 13.76 0.58 -8.76
N ALA A 21 13.50 0.27 -10.03
CA ALA A 21 13.28 1.31 -11.02
C ALA A 21 12.12 2.24 -10.60
N ASP A 22 12.24 3.53 -10.87
CA ASP A 22 11.32 4.57 -10.39
C ASP A 22 9.84 4.27 -10.60
N TYR A 23 9.48 3.70 -11.75
CA TYR A 23 8.09 3.37 -12.09
C TYR A 23 7.51 2.21 -11.26
N LYS A 24 8.36 1.43 -10.57
CA LYS A 24 7.96 0.34 -9.67
C LYS A 24 7.88 0.78 -8.21
N ALA A 25 8.46 1.93 -7.87
CA ALA A 25 8.37 2.45 -6.51
C ALA A 25 6.93 2.94 -6.23
N PRO A 26 6.38 2.66 -5.03
CA PRO A 26 5.07 3.15 -4.66
C PRO A 26 5.06 4.69 -4.58
N ARG A 27 3.92 5.30 -4.91
CA ARG A 27 3.73 6.76 -4.78
C ARG A 27 3.29 7.17 -3.38
N SER A 28 2.56 6.30 -2.68
CA SER A 28 2.09 6.49 -1.32
C SER A 28 2.12 5.16 -0.57
N VAL A 29 2.17 5.24 0.76
CA VAL A 29 2.06 4.10 1.67
C VAL A 29 1.13 4.51 2.80
N ASP A 30 0.05 3.75 2.97
CA ASP A 30 -0.90 3.93 4.05
C ASP A 30 -0.79 2.74 5.02
N PHE A 31 -0.75 3.04 6.32
CA PHE A 31 -0.72 2.04 7.38
C PHE A 31 -2.13 1.78 7.88
N VAL A 32 -2.50 0.50 7.97
CA VAL A 32 -3.78 0.04 8.51
C VAL A 32 -3.54 -0.93 9.65
N ALA A 33 -4.44 -0.94 10.63
CA ALA A 33 -4.36 -1.88 11.76
C ALA A 33 -4.51 -3.34 11.29
N GLU A 34 -5.39 -3.59 10.32
CA GLU A 34 -5.56 -4.89 9.69
C GLU A 34 -5.93 -4.75 8.21
N LEU A 35 -5.46 -5.70 7.39
CA LEU A 35 -5.88 -5.84 6.01
C LEU A 35 -7.23 -6.57 5.92
N PRO A 36 -8.22 -6.04 5.17
CA PRO A 36 -9.52 -6.69 5.03
C PRO A 36 -9.36 -8.06 4.36
N LYS A 37 -10.01 -9.07 4.92
CA LYS A 37 -10.02 -10.45 4.42
C LYS A 37 -11.42 -10.87 3.99
N ASN A 38 -11.50 -11.82 3.06
CA ASN A 38 -12.75 -12.46 2.67
C ASN A 38 -13.12 -13.59 3.66
N ALA A 39 -14.28 -14.22 3.47
CA ALA A 39 -14.76 -15.33 4.32
C ALA A 39 -13.78 -16.52 4.39
N SER A 40 -12.91 -16.68 3.39
CA SER A 40 -11.86 -17.71 3.36
C SER A 40 -10.53 -17.26 3.98
N GLY A 41 -10.48 -16.06 4.58
CA GLY A 41 -9.28 -15.48 5.20
C GLY A 41 -8.25 -14.85 4.25
N LYS A 42 -8.51 -14.84 2.93
CA LYS A 42 -7.61 -14.23 1.94
C LYS A 42 -7.80 -12.71 1.90
N ILE A 43 -6.75 -11.95 1.59
CA ILE A 43 -6.84 -10.49 1.44
C ILE A 43 -7.89 -10.14 0.36
N ALA A 44 -8.88 -9.37 0.75
CA ALA A 44 -9.93 -8.87 -0.12
C ALA A 44 -9.43 -7.64 -0.90
N ARG A 45 -8.65 -7.86 -1.97
CA ARG A 45 -8.04 -6.80 -2.79
C ARG A 45 -9.02 -5.72 -3.26
N LYS A 46 -10.29 -6.08 -3.53
CA LYS A 46 -11.34 -5.12 -3.90
C LYS A 46 -11.56 -4.08 -2.79
N LEU A 47 -11.72 -4.53 -1.55
CA LEU A 47 -11.94 -3.67 -0.39
C LEU A 47 -10.71 -2.82 -0.07
N VAL A 48 -9.50 -3.36 -0.28
CA VAL A 48 -8.26 -2.58 -0.13
C VAL A 48 -8.22 -1.40 -1.11
N ARG A 49 -8.69 -1.59 -2.36
CA ARG A 49 -8.63 -0.56 -3.41
C ARG A 49 -9.76 0.46 -3.32
N GLU A 50 -10.92 0.08 -2.79
CA GLU A 50 -12.14 0.87 -2.80
C GLU A 50 -12.00 2.30 -2.22
N PRO A 51 -11.30 2.53 -1.09
CA PRO A 51 -11.08 3.88 -0.56
C PRO A 51 -10.41 4.83 -1.55
N TYR A 52 -9.53 4.32 -2.41
CA TYR A 52 -8.76 5.10 -3.38
C TYR A 52 -9.54 5.42 -4.67
N TRP A 53 -10.70 4.80 -4.87
CA TRP A 53 -11.56 5.05 -6.03
C TRP A 53 -12.68 6.05 -5.75
N ARG A 54 -12.80 6.56 -4.51
CA ARG A 54 -13.80 7.57 -4.17
C ARG A 54 -13.50 8.88 -4.90
N GLY A 55 -14.49 9.43 -5.60
CA GLY A 55 -14.34 10.66 -6.39
C GLY A 55 -13.56 10.51 -7.70
N VAL A 56 -13.12 9.30 -8.05
CA VAL A 56 -12.39 9.04 -9.30
C VAL A 56 -13.35 8.57 -10.38
N THR A 57 -13.38 9.26 -11.51
CA THR A 57 -14.31 9.02 -12.63
C THR A 57 -13.95 7.81 -13.48
N ARG A 58 -12.68 7.38 -13.50
CA ARG A 58 -12.20 6.22 -14.27
C ARG A 58 -11.42 5.25 -13.41
N ARG A 59 -11.90 4.00 -13.34
CA ARG A 59 -11.23 2.89 -12.64
C ARG A 59 -10.32 2.09 -13.58
N VAL A 60 -9.29 1.48 -13.02
CA VAL A 60 -8.46 0.47 -13.70
C VAL A 60 -8.62 -0.88 -12.97
N ASN A 61 -8.58 -1.98 -13.72
CA ASN A 61 -8.76 -3.33 -13.20
C ASN A 61 -7.53 -3.86 -12.46
#